data_AF-A0A444L939-F1
#
_entry.id   AF-A0A444L939-F1
#
_cell.length_a   1.000
_cell.length_b   1.000
_cell.length_c   1.000
_cell.angle_alpha   90.00
_cell.angle_beta   90.00
_cell.angle_gamma   90.00
#
_symmetry.space_group_name_H-M   'P 1'
#
loop_
_entity.id
_entity.type
_entity.pdbx_description
1 polymer ?
#
loop_
_entity_poly.entity_id
_entity_poly.type
_entity_poly.pdbx_seq_one_letter_code
_entity_poly.pdbx_strand_id
1 'polypeptide(L)' 'METTVRVDGEEIPLNEFVSKILAGVVSGAVMSLRGVGEDWKKIEIEVRRS' A
#
# COMPACT_ATOMS: atom_id res chain seq x y z
N MET A 1 3.47 -5.44 8.88
CA MET A 1 3.31 -4.29 7.97
C MET A 1 2.12 -3.50 8.46
N GLU A 2 2.28 -2.20 8.62
CA GLU A 2 1.18 -1.29 8.93
C GLU A 2 0.61 -0.77 7.61
N THR A 3 -0.71 -0.75 7.49
CA THR A 3 -1.42 -0.29 6.29
C THR A 3 -2.37 0.82 6.68
N THR A 4 -2.20 1.98 6.05
CA THR A 4 -3.10 3.12 6.20
C THR A 4 -3.68 3.45 4.85
N VAL A 5 -4.99 3.65 4.78
CA VAL A 5 -5.68 4.14 3.58
C VAL A 5 -6.26 5.51 3.87
N ARG A 6 -6.00 6.46 2.97
CA ARG A 6 -6.64 7.77 3.00
C ARG A 6 -7.53 7.95 1.78
N VAL A 7 -8.76 8.38 2.00
CA VAL A 7 -9.72 8.74 0.94
C VAL A 7 -10.06 10.20 1.14
N ASP A 8 -9.79 11.02 0.12
CA ASP A 8 -10.00 12.47 0.17
C ASP A 8 -9.34 13.16 1.38
N GLY A 9 -8.19 12.62 1.83
CA GLY A 9 -7.42 13.11 2.97
C GLY A 9 -7.83 12.53 4.32
N GLU A 10 -8.96 11.82 4.40
CA GLU A 10 -9.44 11.18 5.63
C GLU A 10 -8.90 9.76 5.78
N GLU A 11 -8.43 9.42 6.99
CA GLU A 11 -7.94 8.09 7.30
C GLU A 11 -9.10 7.12 7.52
N ILE A 12 -9.13 6.04 6.74
CA ILE A 12 -10.20 5.04 6.79
C ILE A 12 -9.75 3.87 7.67
N PRO A 13 -10.50 3.54 8.73
CA PRO A 13 -10.16 2.41 9.59
C PRO A 13 -10.25 1.10 8.81
N LEU A 14 -9.18 0.31 8.88
CA LEU A 14 -9.10 -1.00 8.24
C LEU A 14 -9.24 -2.12 9.26
N ASN A 15 -9.95 -3.18 8.88
CA ASN A 15 -9.90 -4.43 9.63
C ASN A 15 -8.64 -5.24 9.25
N GLU A 16 -8.33 -6.26 10.05
CA GLU A 16 -7.14 -7.10 9.87
C GLU A 16 -7.10 -7.80 8.51
N PHE A 17 -8.25 -8.25 8.01
CA PHE A 17 -8.35 -8.94 6.72
C PHE A 17 -7.99 -8.01 5.55
N VAL A 18 -8.59 -6.82 5.49
CA VAL A 18 -8.34 -5.83 4.42
C VAL A 18 -6.90 -5.33 4.49
N SER A 19 -6.37 -5.09 5.69
CA SER A 19 -4.98 -4.65 5.89
C SER A 19 -3.98 -5.65 5.32
N LYS A 20 -4.18 -6.95 5.55
CA LYS A 20 -3.33 -8.03 5.01
C LYS A 20 -3.39 -8.13 3.49
N ILE A 21 -4.59 -8.06 2.91
CA ILE A 21 -4.76 -8.12 1.44
C ILE A 21 -4.04 -6.95 0.78
N LEU A 22 -4.28 -5.73 1.24
CA LEU A 22 -3.66 -4.54 0.66
C LEU A 22 -2.14 -4.58 0.76
N ALA A 23 -1.59 -4.92 1.94
CA ALA A 23 -0.15 -5.05 2.11
C ALA A 23 0.45 -6.08 1.14
N GLY A 24 -0.18 -7.25 0.97
CA GLY A 24 0.30 -8.29 0.06
C GLY A 24 0.26 -7.88 -1.40
N VAL A 25 -0.86 -7.30 -1.86
CA VAL A 25 -1.00 -6.84 -3.25
C VAL A 25 -0.02 -5.72 -3.57
N VAL A 26 0.09 -4.72 -2.68
CA VAL A 26 0.97 -3.56 -2.88
C VAL A 26 2.43 -3.96 -2.87
N SER A 27 2.87 -4.77 -1.89
CA SER A 27 4.25 -5.25 -1.83
C SER A 27 4.60 -6.11 -3.04
N GLY A 28 3.72 -7.03 -3.44
CA GLY A 28 3.91 -7.86 -4.64
C GLY A 28 4.02 -7.03 -5.92
N ALA A 29 3.16 -6.03 -6.09
CA ALA A 29 3.23 -5.11 -7.22
C ALA A 29 4.55 -4.34 -7.25
N VAL A 30 4.98 -3.78 -6.10
CA VAL A 30 6.24 -3.02 -6.00
C VAL A 30 7.46 -3.89 -6.27
N MET A 31 7.51 -5.13 -5.76
CA MET A 31 8.60 -6.07 -6.02
C MET A 31 8.71 -6.49 -7.50
N SER A 32 7.62 -6.37 -8.27
CA SER A 32 7.66 -6.61 -9.72
C SER A 32 8.28 -5.47 -10.53
N LEU A 33 8.46 -4.29 -9.92
CA LEU A 33 9.02 -3.11 -10.59
C LEU A 33 10.54 -3.20 -10.68
N ARG A 34 11.09 -2.89 -11.86
CA ARG A 34 12.54 -2.80 -12.02
C ARG A 34 13.09 -1.63 -11.20
N GLY A 35 14.16 -1.89 -10.46
CA GLY A 35 14.88 -0.86 -9.70
C GLY A 35 14.41 -0.68 -8.25
N VAL A 36 13.38 -1.41 -7.81
CA VAL A 36 13.01 -1.48 -6.39
C VAL A 36 13.59 -2.77 -5.80
N GLY A 37 14.56 -2.63 -4.89
CA GLY A 37 15.16 -3.76 -4.17
C GLY A 37 14.28 -4.24 -3.01
N GLU A 38 14.65 -5.37 -2.40
CA GLU A 38 13.89 -5.98 -1.30
C GLU A 38 13.96 -5.19 0.03
N ASP A 39 14.92 -4.28 0.17
CA ASP A 39 15.19 -3.51 1.40
C ASP A 39 14.36 -2.22 1.54
N TRP A 40 13.15 -2.18 0.97
CA TRP A 40 12.28 -1.01 1.10
C TRP A 40 11.72 -0.88 2.52
N LYS A 41 11.60 0.36 3.00
CA LYS A 41 11.09 0.67 4.36
C LYS A 41 9.64 1.15 4.37
N LYS A 42 9.21 1.81 3.29
CA LYS A 42 7.87 2.38 3.14
C LYS A 42 7.49 2.39 1.66
N ILE A 43 6.26 1.99 1.36
CA ILE A 43 5.62 2.15 0.06
C ILE A 43 4.52 3.18 0.22
N GLU A 44 4.43 4.14 -0.70
CA GLU A 44 3.35 5.13 -0.75
C GLU A 44 2.74 5.10 -2.15
N ILE A 45 1.42 4.95 -2.23
CA ILE A 45 0.67 4.88 -3.50
C ILE A 45 -0.42 5.96 -3.43
N GLU A 46 -0.44 6.83 -4.44
CA GLU A 46 -1.48 7.84 -4.62
C GLU A 46 -2.28 7.51 -5.88
N VAL A 47 -3.60 7.44 -5.74
CA VAL A 47 -4.52 7.22 -6.86
C VAL A 47 -5.42 8.44 -7.00
N ARG A 48 -5.39 9.09 -8.17
CA ARG A 48 -6.27 10.22 -8.48
C ARG A 48 -7.35 9.78 -9.46
N ARG A 49 -8.59 10.15 -9.17
CA ARG A 49 -9.69 10.02 -10.12
C ARG A 49 -9.70 11.26 -11.03
N SER A 50 -9.71 11.06 -12.34
CA SER A 50 -9.81 12.10 -13.37
C SER A 50 -11.19 12.12 -14.02
#